data_AF-A0A919PIV9-F1
#
_entry.id   AF-A0A919PIV9-F1
#
_cell.length_a   1.000
_cell.length_b   1.000
_cell.length_c   1.000
_cell.angle_alpha   90.00
_cell.angle_beta   90.00
_cell.angle_gamma   90.00
#
_symmetry.space_group_name_H-M   'P 1'
#
loop_
_entity.id
_entity.type
_entity.pdbx_description
1 polymer ?
#
loop_
_entity_poly.entity_id
_entity_poly.type
_entity_poly.pdbx_seq_one_letter_code
_entity_poly.pdbx_strand_id
1 'polypeptide(L)'
;MKRTLIALTLILTAVLIPATASAEPSARPSVKAATLEAAKDAVADRIDKRLDALKKFETSLAAAKQVQSGHRGTLTKLISDQRAGLTALKTKVQGETTAAAVKDDAQSMVFDYRVFVLTGPKVRLAAAIDTELAVVAKLRTQPGADAAKLDAIEATLKGKVDTLLAVKPGPDGDALRAQVQQVRAAAKTAHADLKALRKTKK
;
A
#
# COMPACT_ATOMS: atom_id res chain seq x y z
N MET A 1 -27.33 -33.90 -15.54
CA MET A 1 -28.79 -34.13 -15.52
C MET A 1 -29.38 -33.52 -16.79
N LYS A 2 -29.88 -34.39 -17.68
CA LYS A 2 -30.48 -34.06 -18.99
C LYS A 2 -32.00 -33.98 -18.82
N ARG A 3 -32.66 -32.94 -19.35
CA ARG A 3 -34.12 -32.89 -19.58
C ARG A 3 -34.47 -32.06 -20.84
N THR A 4 -34.38 -32.76 -21.97
CA THR A 4 -35.39 -32.98 -23.03
C THR A 4 -36.63 -32.06 -23.15
N LEU A 5 -36.71 -31.39 -24.33
CA LEU A 5 -37.82 -31.11 -25.28
C LEU A 5 -39.25 -30.77 -24.82
N ILE A 6 -39.80 -29.66 -25.35
CA ILE A 6 -41.09 -29.60 -26.07
C ILE A 6 -40.97 -28.60 -27.23
N ALA A 7 -41.31 -29.05 -28.43
CA ALA A 7 -41.42 -28.29 -29.67
C ALA A 7 -42.86 -27.79 -29.87
N LEU A 8 -43.03 -26.56 -30.35
CA LEU A 8 -44.30 -26.08 -30.92
C LEU A 8 -43.99 -25.26 -32.17
N THR A 9 -44.35 -25.82 -33.32
CA THR A 9 -44.17 -25.26 -34.66
C THR A 9 -45.35 -24.35 -34.96
N LEU A 10 -45.08 -23.05 -35.18
CA LEU A 10 -46.07 -22.11 -35.71
C LEU A 10 -45.57 -21.60 -37.07
N ILE A 11 -46.33 -21.91 -38.11
CA ILE A 11 -46.12 -21.42 -39.48
C ILE A 11 -46.63 -19.96 -39.51
N LEU A 12 -45.74 -19.00 -39.77
CA LEU A 12 -46.11 -17.61 -40.02
C LEU A 12 -45.50 -17.13 -41.33
N THR A 13 -46.39 -16.64 -42.18
CA THR A 13 -46.23 -16.12 -43.54
C THR A 13 -45.26 -14.94 -43.59
N ALA A 14 -44.32 -15.00 -44.53
CA ALA A 14 -43.36 -13.94 -44.81
C ALA A 14 -44.00 -12.78 -45.59
N VAL A 15 -44.05 -11.60 -44.98
CA VAL A 15 -44.23 -10.31 -45.68
C VAL A 15 -42.90 -9.58 -45.63
N LEU A 16 -42.28 -9.38 -46.79
CA LEU A 16 -41.03 -8.65 -46.95
C LEU A 16 -41.33 -7.14 -46.94
N ILE A 17 -41.22 -6.51 -45.77
CA ILE A 17 -41.27 -5.05 -45.62
C ILE A 17 -39.82 -4.54 -45.67
N PRO A 18 -39.49 -3.52 -46.50
CA PRO A 18 -38.17 -2.90 -46.46
C PRO A 18 -37.96 -2.27 -45.09
N ALA A 19 -37.04 -2.85 -44.31
CA ALA A 19 -36.60 -2.32 -43.03
C ALA A 19 -35.84 -1.01 -43.29
N THR A 20 -36.53 0.12 -43.18
CA THR A 20 -35.88 1.40 -42.97
C THR A 20 -35.17 1.31 -41.62
N ALA A 21 -33.84 1.31 -41.67
CA ALA A 21 -33.00 1.40 -40.49
C ALA A 21 -33.34 2.70 -39.74
N SER A 22 -34.23 2.61 -38.76
CA SER A 22 -34.40 3.65 -37.75
C SER A 22 -33.09 3.70 -36.99
N ALA A 23 -32.29 4.73 -37.26
CA ALA A 23 -31.16 5.07 -36.43
C ALA A 23 -31.69 5.25 -35.01
N GLU A 24 -31.40 4.30 -34.12
CA GLU A 24 -31.69 4.44 -32.70
C GLU A 24 -31.07 5.76 -32.24
N PRO A 25 -31.83 6.64 -31.57
CA PRO A 25 -31.27 7.85 -31.02
C PRO A 25 -30.17 7.42 -30.06
N SER A 26 -28.92 7.75 -30.41
CA SER A 26 -27.74 7.48 -29.59
C SER A 26 -28.00 8.15 -28.23
N ALA A 27 -28.41 7.34 -27.26
CA ALA A 27 -28.84 7.82 -25.96
C ALA A 27 -27.61 8.44 -25.29
N ARG A 28 -27.57 9.78 -25.26
CA ARG A 28 -26.52 10.48 -24.52
C ARG A 28 -26.57 9.98 -23.07
N PRO A 29 -25.43 9.57 -22.50
CA PRO A 29 -25.40 9.11 -21.11
C PRO A 29 -25.99 10.20 -20.21
N SER A 30 -26.86 9.80 -19.28
CA SER A 30 -27.41 10.74 -18.31
C SER A 30 -26.27 11.41 -17.52
N VAL A 31 -26.43 12.67 -17.13
CA VAL A 31 -25.42 13.40 -16.34
C VAL A 31 -25.02 12.61 -15.08
N LYS A 32 -25.96 11.90 -14.46
CA LYS A 32 -25.71 11.04 -13.29
C LYS A 32 -24.79 9.86 -13.61
N ALA A 33 -24.98 9.21 -14.77
CA ALA A 33 -24.10 8.13 -15.23
C ALA A 33 -22.69 8.66 -15.53
N ALA A 34 -22.58 9.81 -16.19
CA ALA A 34 -21.28 10.45 -16.45
C ALA A 34 -20.55 10.82 -15.15
N THR A 35 -21.26 11.28 -14.12
CA THR A 35 -20.66 11.57 -12.81
C THR A 35 -20.21 10.32 -12.04
N LEU A 36 -20.88 9.19 -12.23
CA LEU A 36 -20.50 7.93 -11.61
C LEU A 36 -19.20 7.39 -12.21
N GLU A 37 -19.11 7.33 -13.54
CA GLU A 37 -17.90 6.85 -14.23
C GLU A 37 -16.70 7.75 -13.90
N ALA A 38 -16.87 9.08 -13.89
CA ALA A 38 -15.81 10.00 -13.46
C ALA A 38 -15.34 9.75 -12.02
N ALA A 39 -16.26 9.38 -11.11
CA ALA A 39 -15.91 9.04 -9.74
C ALA A 39 -15.11 7.73 -9.66
N LYS A 40 -15.49 6.71 -10.44
CA LYS A 40 -14.74 5.45 -10.54
C LYS A 40 -13.32 5.67 -11.04
N ASP A 41 -13.17 6.45 -12.10
CA ASP A 41 -11.87 6.79 -12.69
C ASP A 41 -10.98 7.52 -11.69
N ALA A 42 -11.53 8.51 -10.99
CA ALA A 42 -10.79 9.23 -9.96
C ALA A 42 -10.31 8.33 -8.81
N VAL A 43 -11.10 7.32 -8.42
CA VAL A 43 -10.69 6.33 -7.41
C VAL A 43 -9.64 5.37 -7.98
N ALA A 44 -9.83 4.89 -9.21
CA ALA A 44 -8.89 4.02 -9.91
C ALA A 44 -7.50 4.65 -10.04
N ASP A 45 -7.41 5.93 -10.43
CA ASP A 45 -6.16 6.69 -10.50
C ASP A 45 -5.44 6.77 -9.15
N ARG A 46 -6.21 6.94 -8.06
CA ARG A 46 -5.65 7.00 -6.72
C ARG A 46 -5.16 5.63 -6.25
N ILE A 47 -5.76 4.55 -6.72
CA ILE A 47 -5.27 3.19 -6.50
C ILE A 47 -3.97 2.98 -7.30
N ASP A 48 -3.91 3.40 -8.56
CA ASP A 48 -2.71 3.26 -9.38
C ASP A 48 -1.50 3.99 -8.79
N LYS A 49 -1.69 5.22 -8.30
CA LYS A 49 -0.65 5.97 -7.56
C LYS A 49 -0.12 5.20 -6.36
N ARG A 50 -0.96 4.43 -5.66
CA ARG A 50 -0.55 3.59 -4.52
C ARG A 50 0.20 2.35 -4.99
N LEU A 51 -0.27 1.68 -6.04
CA LEU A 51 0.42 0.53 -6.64
C LEU A 51 1.82 0.91 -7.11
N ASP A 52 1.98 2.07 -7.76
CA ASP A 52 3.28 2.61 -8.15
C ASP A 52 4.19 2.89 -6.96
N ALA A 53 3.64 3.44 -5.88
CA ALA A 53 4.39 3.68 -4.66
C ALA A 53 4.85 2.36 -4.01
N LEU A 54 3.99 1.34 -3.98
CA LEU A 54 4.33 0.00 -3.47
C LEU A 54 5.46 -0.64 -4.29
N LYS A 55 5.44 -0.52 -5.62
CA LYS A 55 6.55 -0.97 -6.48
C LYS A 55 7.86 -0.25 -6.15
N LYS A 56 7.82 1.07 -5.93
CA LYS A 56 9.01 1.84 -5.52
C LYS A 56 9.54 1.40 -4.15
N PHE A 57 8.64 1.10 -3.21
CA PHE A 57 9.03 0.60 -1.89
C PHE A 57 9.65 -0.80 -1.95
N GLU A 58 9.13 -1.67 -2.81
CA GLU A 58 9.73 -2.99 -3.08
C GLU A 58 11.16 -2.86 -3.62
N THR A 59 11.37 -2.01 -4.63
CA THR A 59 12.72 -1.72 -5.14
C THR A 59 13.64 -1.16 -4.05
N SER A 60 13.15 -0.23 -3.25
CA SER A 60 13.93 0.36 -2.15
C SER A 60 14.32 -0.67 -1.10
N LEU A 61 13.39 -1.56 -0.73
CA LEU A 61 13.62 -2.64 0.19
C LEU A 61 14.67 -3.61 -0.35
N ALA A 62 14.56 -4.02 -1.62
CA ALA A 62 15.53 -4.89 -2.27
C ALA A 62 16.96 -4.31 -2.26
N ALA A 63 17.09 -2.99 -2.45
CA ALA A 63 18.38 -2.29 -2.40
C ALA A 63 18.96 -2.14 -0.98
N ALA A 64 18.14 -2.20 0.06
CA ALA A 64 18.55 -1.97 1.45
C ALA A 64 19.25 -3.21 2.05
N LYS A 65 20.56 -3.34 1.81
CA LYS A 65 21.36 -4.54 2.16
C LYS A 65 21.41 -4.89 3.66
N GLN A 66 21.25 -3.90 4.53
CA GLN A 66 21.37 -4.10 5.98
C GLN A 66 20.05 -4.50 6.64
N VAL A 67 18.92 -4.48 5.92
CA VAL A 67 17.63 -4.90 6.49
C VAL A 67 17.71 -6.37 6.90
N GLN A 68 17.36 -6.65 8.15
CA GLN A 68 17.36 -8.00 8.72
C GLN A 68 16.40 -8.90 7.94
N SER A 69 16.73 -10.19 7.82
CA SER A 69 15.96 -11.15 7.00
C SER A 69 14.50 -11.24 7.43
N GLY A 70 14.23 -11.27 8.74
CA GLY A 70 12.88 -11.28 9.30
C GLY A 70 12.08 -10.04 8.89
N HIS A 71 12.64 -8.85 9.12
CA HIS A 71 12.01 -7.58 8.72
C HIS A 71 11.74 -7.51 7.22
N ARG A 72 12.70 -7.97 6.40
CA ARG A 72 12.55 -8.05 4.94
C ARG A 72 11.37 -8.95 4.57
N GLY A 73 11.30 -10.15 5.14
CA GLY A 73 10.21 -11.09 4.89
C GLY A 73 8.84 -10.47 5.19
N THR A 74 8.70 -9.84 6.37
CA THR A 74 7.47 -9.16 6.77
C THR A 74 7.10 -8.00 5.85
N LEU A 75 8.07 -7.16 5.47
CA LEU A 75 7.82 -6.02 4.59
C LEU A 75 7.48 -6.45 3.16
N THR A 76 8.17 -7.45 2.61
CA THR A 76 7.87 -8.01 1.29
C THR A 76 6.45 -8.59 1.27
N LYS A 77 6.08 -9.36 2.30
CA LYS A 77 4.72 -9.90 2.41
C LYS A 77 3.68 -8.77 2.50
N LEU A 78 3.89 -7.78 3.36
CA LEU A 78 3.00 -6.63 3.49
C LEU A 78 2.79 -5.91 2.15
N ILE A 79 3.88 -5.63 1.42
CA ILE A 79 3.80 -4.95 0.12
C ILE A 79 3.01 -5.79 -0.89
N SER A 80 3.27 -7.10 -0.95
CA SER A 80 2.58 -8.02 -1.86
C SER A 80 1.09 -8.13 -1.55
N ASP A 81 0.73 -8.30 -0.27
CA ASP A 81 -0.66 -8.35 0.18
C ASP A 81 -1.40 -7.04 -0.15
N GLN A 82 -0.78 -5.89 0.08
CA GLN A 82 -1.37 -4.59 -0.24
C GLN A 82 -1.56 -4.38 -1.75
N ARG A 83 -0.62 -4.85 -2.58
CA ARG A 83 -0.77 -4.81 -4.04
C ARG A 83 -1.96 -5.65 -4.49
N ALA A 84 -2.06 -6.89 -4.00
CA ALA A 84 -3.18 -7.77 -4.32
C ALA A 84 -4.52 -7.16 -3.91
N GLY A 85 -4.62 -6.66 -2.67
CA GLY A 85 -5.84 -6.03 -2.16
C GLY A 85 -6.23 -4.76 -2.92
N LEU A 86 -5.27 -3.90 -3.26
CA LEU A 86 -5.54 -2.70 -4.05
C LEU A 86 -5.96 -3.03 -5.50
N THR A 87 -5.37 -4.05 -6.13
CA THR A 87 -5.82 -4.52 -7.44
C THR A 87 -7.26 -5.05 -7.37
N ALA A 88 -7.60 -5.84 -6.35
CA ALA A 88 -8.96 -6.32 -6.15
C ALA A 88 -9.95 -5.17 -5.91
N LEU A 89 -9.57 -4.18 -5.09
CA LEU A 89 -10.37 -2.98 -4.84
C LEU A 89 -10.60 -2.18 -6.13
N LYS A 90 -9.58 -2.07 -7.00
CA LYS A 90 -9.73 -1.42 -8.31
C LYS A 90 -10.81 -2.11 -9.16
N THR A 91 -10.77 -3.44 -9.23
CA THR A 91 -11.80 -4.21 -9.94
C THR A 91 -13.18 -4.00 -9.33
N LYS A 92 -13.28 -3.98 -7.99
CA LYS A 92 -14.54 -3.72 -7.29
C LYS A 92 -15.13 -2.37 -7.65
N VAL A 93 -14.34 -1.29 -7.53
CA VAL A 93 -14.74 0.10 -7.87
C VAL A 93 -15.32 0.19 -9.28
N GLN A 94 -14.71 -0.49 -10.25
CA GLN A 94 -15.17 -0.48 -11.63
C GLN A 94 -16.54 -1.17 -11.82
N GLY A 95 -16.81 -2.20 -11.01
CA GLY A 95 -18.09 -2.90 -10.96
C GLY A 95 -19.19 -2.17 -10.20
N GLU A 96 -18.89 -1.07 -9.50
CA GLU A 96 -19.89 -0.38 -8.69
C GLU A 96 -20.98 0.30 -9.54
N THR A 97 -22.22 0.30 -9.03
CA THR A 97 -23.38 0.87 -9.73
C THR A 97 -23.92 2.12 -9.05
N THR A 98 -23.35 2.52 -7.91
CA THR A 98 -23.81 3.67 -7.12
C THR A 98 -22.65 4.53 -6.64
N ALA A 99 -22.89 5.84 -6.52
CA ALA A 99 -21.88 6.77 -6.01
C ALA A 99 -21.56 6.52 -4.51
N ALA A 100 -22.52 6.00 -3.74
CA ALA A 100 -22.31 5.63 -2.34
C ALA A 100 -21.27 4.51 -2.21
N ALA A 101 -21.41 3.44 -3.00
CA ALA A 101 -20.47 2.33 -2.95
C ALA A 101 -19.06 2.71 -3.44
N VAL A 102 -18.96 3.54 -4.48
CA VAL A 102 -17.67 4.11 -4.92
C VAL A 102 -17.02 4.94 -3.82
N LYS A 103 -17.81 5.68 -3.03
CA LYS A 103 -17.31 6.46 -1.89
C LYS A 103 -16.79 5.55 -0.77
N ASP A 104 -17.51 4.49 -0.44
CA ASP A 104 -17.11 3.53 0.58
C ASP A 104 -15.80 2.82 0.19
N ASP A 105 -15.67 2.45 -1.09
CA ASP A 105 -14.43 1.89 -1.63
C ASP A 105 -13.27 2.90 -1.66
N ALA A 106 -13.56 4.17 -1.94
CA ALA A 106 -12.56 5.23 -1.86
C ALA A 106 -12.04 5.42 -0.42
N GLN A 107 -12.89 5.16 0.58
CA GLN A 107 -12.52 5.20 1.99
C GLN A 107 -11.69 3.98 2.40
N SER A 108 -12.10 2.76 2.04
CA SER A 108 -11.34 1.53 2.32
C SER A 108 -9.93 1.57 1.71
N MET A 109 -9.78 2.13 0.51
CA MET A 109 -8.48 2.42 -0.12
C MET A 109 -7.52 3.20 0.81
N VAL A 110 -8.05 4.11 1.62
CA VAL A 110 -7.26 4.86 2.59
C VAL A 110 -7.09 4.06 3.86
N PHE A 111 -8.18 3.63 4.48
CA PHE A 111 -8.18 3.08 5.83
C PHE A 111 -7.46 1.74 5.93
N ASP A 112 -7.56 0.88 4.92
CA ASP A 112 -7.04 -0.49 4.97
C ASP A 112 -5.62 -0.60 4.40
N TYR A 113 -5.18 0.36 3.57
CA TYR A 113 -3.91 0.26 2.86
C TYR A 113 -2.87 1.32 3.24
N ARG A 114 -3.28 2.51 3.71
CA ARG A 114 -2.41 3.63 4.18
C ARG A 114 -0.98 3.70 3.61
N VAL A 115 -0.84 3.53 2.31
CA VAL A 115 0.46 3.28 1.64
C VAL A 115 1.47 4.39 1.92
N PHE A 116 1.04 5.65 1.84
CA PHE A 116 1.92 6.81 1.98
C PHE A 116 2.26 7.16 3.44
N VAL A 117 1.32 6.97 4.36
CA VAL A 117 1.46 7.40 5.76
C VAL A 117 1.95 6.30 6.69
N LEU A 118 1.86 5.04 6.25
CA LEU A 118 2.28 3.89 7.06
C LEU A 118 3.28 3.00 6.31
N THR A 119 2.92 2.42 5.18
CA THR A 119 3.80 1.45 4.48
C THR A 119 5.14 2.07 4.05
N GLY A 120 5.12 3.27 3.45
CA GLY A 120 6.34 3.98 3.07
C GLY A 120 7.26 4.29 4.25
N PRO A 121 6.74 4.83 5.38
CA PRO A 121 7.51 4.94 6.62
C PRO A 121 8.03 3.61 7.17
N LYS A 122 7.25 2.53 7.17
CA LYS A 122 7.70 1.19 7.61
C LYS A 122 8.98 0.76 6.90
N VAL A 123 8.98 0.84 5.57
CA VAL A 123 10.15 0.44 4.74
C VAL A 123 11.36 1.32 5.04
N ARG A 124 11.20 2.65 5.02
CA ARG A 124 12.32 3.58 5.20
C ARG A 124 12.93 3.52 6.60
N LEU A 125 12.09 3.46 7.64
CA LEU A 125 12.57 3.42 9.02
C LEU A 125 13.16 2.06 9.38
N ALA A 126 12.60 0.94 8.91
CA ALA A 126 13.23 -0.37 9.09
C ALA A 126 14.63 -0.40 8.47
N ALA A 127 14.77 0.08 7.23
CA ALA A 127 16.06 0.17 6.56
C ALA A 127 17.06 1.07 7.30
N ALA A 128 16.60 2.23 7.80
CA ALA A 128 17.45 3.12 8.57
C ALA A 128 17.90 2.47 9.90
N ILE A 129 16.96 1.94 10.69
CA ILE A 129 17.24 1.35 12.00
C ILE A 129 18.18 0.14 11.87
N ASP A 130 17.90 -0.78 10.95
CA ASP A 130 18.75 -1.96 10.75
C ASP A 130 20.16 -1.57 10.25
N THR A 131 20.26 -0.50 9.45
CA THR A 131 21.57 0.06 9.05
C THR A 131 22.33 0.61 10.25
N GLU A 132 21.67 1.37 11.13
CA GLU A 132 22.33 1.90 12.33
C GLU A 132 22.75 0.78 13.28
N LEU A 133 21.93 -0.27 13.45
CA LEU A 133 22.32 -1.46 14.22
C LEU A 133 23.53 -2.18 13.62
N ALA A 134 23.61 -2.30 12.29
CA ALA A 134 24.79 -2.84 11.61
C ALA A 134 26.04 -1.95 11.82
N VAL A 135 25.88 -0.63 11.84
CA VAL A 135 26.96 0.32 12.15
C VAL A 135 27.42 0.16 13.60
N VAL A 136 26.50 0.04 14.56
CA VAL A 136 26.81 -0.23 15.97
C VAL A 136 27.64 -1.51 16.09
N ALA A 137 27.20 -2.60 15.47
CA ALA A 137 27.93 -3.87 15.47
C ALA A 137 29.35 -3.73 14.88
N LYS A 138 29.50 -2.98 13.78
CA LYS A 138 30.82 -2.71 13.18
C LYS A 138 31.71 -1.83 14.06
N LEU A 139 31.16 -0.84 14.77
CA LEU A 139 31.95 0.02 15.65
C LEU A 139 32.47 -0.73 16.87
N ARG A 140 31.71 -1.71 17.38
CA ARG A 140 32.15 -2.54 18.51
C ARG A 140 33.41 -3.33 18.23
N THR A 141 33.70 -3.67 16.97
CA THR A 141 34.92 -4.43 16.61
C THR A 141 36.16 -3.55 16.51
N GLN A 142 36.03 -2.22 16.62
CA GLN A 142 37.16 -1.31 16.53
C GLN A 142 37.89 -1.17 17.88
N PRO A 143 39.23 -1.08 17.87
CA PRO A 143 39.99 -0.69 19.05
C PRO A 143 39.50 0.64 19.65
N GLY A 144 39.45 0.73 20.98
CA GLY A 144 38.99 1.91 21.71
C GLY A 144 37.53 2.27 21.46
N ALA A 145 36.67 1.31 21.14
CA ALA A 145 35.23 1.52 21.10
C ALA A 145 34.67 1.79 22.51
N ASP A 146 33.81 2.79 22.62
CA ASP A 146 33.05 3.07 23.84
C ASP A 146 31.83 2.14 23.90
N ALA A 147 32.03 0.94 24.45
CA ALA A 147 31.01 -0.11 24.48
C ALA A 147 29.72 0.35 25.19
N ALA A 148 29.85 1.08 26.30
CA ALA A 148 28.71 1.58 27.06
C ALA A 148 27.82 2.51 26.23
N LYS A 149 28.41 3.43 25.45
CA LYS A 149 27.64 4.30 24.55
C LYS A 149 27.00 3.52 23.40
N LEU A 150 27.71 2.54 22.82
CA LEU A 150 27.17 1.70 21.76
C LEU A 150 25.98 0.85 22.25
N ASP A 151 26.04 0.34 23.48
CA ASP A 151 24.94 -0.40 24.11
C ASP A 151 23.72 0.48 24.37
N ALA A 152 23.91 1.73 24.80
CA ALA A 152 22.82 2.69 24.97
C ALA A 152 22.12 3.03 23.63
N ILE A 153 22.89 3.15 22.55
CA ILE A 153 22.36 3.38 21.20
C ILE A 153 21.58 2.15 20.73
N GLU A 154 22.13 0.94 20.89
CA GLU A 154 21.41 -0.29 20.55
C GLU A 154 20.10 -0.41 21.32
N ALA A 155 20.11 -0.14 22.63
CA ALA A 155 18.91 -0.18 23.47
C ALA A 155 17.82 0.78 22.98
N THR A 156 18.19 1.93 22.41
CA THR A 156 17.25 2.90 21.83
C THR A 156 16.54 2.33 20.58
N LEU A 157 17.23 1.50 19.81
CA LEU A 157 16.78 0.97 18.51
C LEU A 157 16.13 -0.42 18.61
N LYS A 158 16.54 -1.24 19.58
CA LYS A 158 16.11 -2.63 19.71
C LYS A 158 14.59 -2.73 19.83
N GLY A 159 13.99 -3.62 19.02
CA GLY A 159 12.54 -3.84 18.96
C GLY A 159 11.71 -2.71 18.33
N LYS A 160 12.34 -1.60 17.89
CA LYS A 160 11.61 -0.49 17.25
C LYS A 160 11.07 -0.86 15.88
N VAL A 161 11.80 -1.69 15.13
CA VAL A 161 11.29 -2.20 13.84
C VAL A 161 10.11 -3.13 14.06
N ASP A 162 10.18 -4.06 15.01
CA ASP A 162 9.04 -4.94 15.35
C ASP A 162 7.80 -4.14 15.75
N THR A 163 7.98 -3.14 16.63
CA THR A 163 6.92 -2.21 17.04
C THR A 163 6.31 -1.52 15.83
N LEU A 164 7.15 -1.01 14.93
CA LEU A 164 6.72 -0.33 13.71
C LEU A 164 5.96 -1.29 12.76
N LEU A 165 6.44 -2.52 12.59
CA LEU A 165 5.83 -3.52 11.73
C LEU A 165 4.48 -3.99 12.26
N ALA A 166 4.29 -4.04 13.58
CA ALA A 166 3.04 -4.39 14.24
C ALA A 166 1.92 -3.35 14.06
N VAL A 167 2.25 -2.10 13.72
CA VAL A 167 1.24 -1.04 13.50
C VAL A 167 0.32 -1.43 12.33
N LYS A 168 -0.97 -1.58 12.61
CA LYS A 168 -1.98 -1.90 11.58
C LYS A 168 -2.58 -0.63 10.98
N PRO A 169 -2.99 -0.65 9.71
CA PRO A 169 -3.77 0.44 9.13
C PRO A 169 -5.16 0.53 9.82
N GLY A 170 -5.83 1.67 9.70
CA GLY A 170 -7.11 1.95 10.37
C GLY A 170 -7.64 3.36 10.07
N PRO A 171 -8.79 3.78 10.60
CA PRO A 171 -9.42 5.08 10.27
C PRO A 171 -8.72 6.29 10.91
N ASP A 172 -8.08 6.12 12.07
CA ASP A 172 -7.38 7.20 12.76
C ASP A 172 -5.99 7.44 12.16
N GLY A 173 -5.86 8.47 11.34
CA GLY A 173 -4.59 8.83 10.72
C GLY A 173 -3.59 9.46 11.68
N ASP A 174 -4.07 10.11 12.74
CA ASP A 174 -3.23 10.86 13.66
C ASP A 174 -2.61 9.94 14.70
N ALA A 175 -3.37 8.96 15.21
CA ALA A 175 -2.83 7.90 16.04
C ALA A 175 -1.71 7.14 15.33
N LEU A 176 -1.90 6.80 14.05
CA LEU A 176 -0.88 6.10 13.26
C LEU A 176 0.37 6.96 13.04
N ARG A 177 0.20 8.25 12.74
CA ARG A 177 1.34 9.18 12.64
C ARG A 177 2.07 9.27 13.97
N ALA A 178 1.36 9.40 15.10
CA ALA A 178 1.96 9.47 16.42
C ALA A 178 2.82 8.23 16.72
N GLN A 179 2.32 7.03 16.45
CA GLN A 179 3.08 5.78 16.61
C GLN A 179 4.34 5.75 15.73
N VAL A 180 4.22 6.14 14.46
CA VAL A 180 5.38 6.24 13.55
C VAL A 180 6.38 7.31 14.02
N GLN A 181 5.92 8.43 14.57
CA GLN A 181 6.80 9.49 15.08
C GLN A 181 7.64 9.03 16.27
N GLN A 182 7.09 8.20 17.16
CA GLN A 182 7.86 7.65 18.28
C GLN A 182 9.06 6.83 17.78
N VAL A 183 8.86 5.99 16.77
CA VAL A 183 9.95 5.20 16.15
C VAL A 183 10.94 6.10 15.41
N ARG A 184 10.44 7.11 14.68
CA ARG A 184 11.28 8.08 13.99
C ARG A 184 12.17 8.87 14.95
N ALA A 185 11.62 9.30 16.09
CA ALA A 185 12.36 10.04 17.10
C ALA A 185 13.52 9.19 17.66
N ALA A 186 13.25 7.92 18.00
CA ALA A 186 14.29 6.98 18.45
C ALA A 186 15.41 6.81 17.40
N ALA A 187 15.05 6.61 16.12
CA ALA A 187 16.03 6.50 15.03
C ALA A 187 16.87 7.78 14.87
N LYS A 188 16.25 8.97 14.99
CA LYS A 188 16.95 10.25 14.88
C LYS A 188 17.94 10.46 16.04
N THR A 189 17.54 10.13 17.27
CA THR A 189 18.41 10.20 18.44
C THR A 189 19.62 9.28 18.28
N ALA A 190 19.39 8.00 17.96
CA ALA A 190 20.46 7.03 17.75
C ALA A 190 21.46 7.48 16.66
N HIS A 191 20.95 8.03 15.54
CA HIS A 191 21.80 8.58 14.49
C HIS A 191 22.67 9.75 14.98
N ALA A 192 22.10 10.67 15.77
CA ALA A 192 22.82 11.80 16.34
C ALA A 192 23.95 11.33 17.28
N ASP A 193 23.66 10.35 18.12
CA ASP A 193 24.62 9.78 19.07
C ASP A 193 25.76 9.04 18.36
N LEU A 194 25.44 8.23 17.33
CA LEU A 194 26.46 7.60 16.48
C LEU A 194 27.35 8.62 15.77
N LYS A 195 26.76 9.71 15.28
CA LYS A 195 27.51 10.80 14.66
C LYS A 195 28.45 11.49 15.66
N ALA A 196 28.01 11.66 16.91
CA ALA A 196 28.85 12.23 17.97
C ALA A 196 30.05 11.33 18.30
N LEU A 197 29.83 10.01 18.45
CA LEU A 197 30.90 9.03 18.67
C LEU A 197 31.97 9.03 17.58
N ARG A 198 31.56 9.22 16.32
CA ARG A 198 32.51 9.29 15.20
C ARG A 198 33.37 10.54 15.24
N LYS A 199 32.85 11.67 15.76
CA LYS A 199 33.60 12.93 15.84
C LYS A 199 34.69 12.89 16.91
N THR A 200 34.48 12.18 18.01
CA THR A 200 35.45 12.08 19.12
C THR A 200 36.66 11.18 18.80
N LYS A 201 36.61 10.42 17.70
CA LYS A 201 37.72 9.56 17.24
C LYS A 201 38.59 10.20 16.12
N LYS A 202 38.25 11.39 15.65
CA LYS A 202 39.09 12.17 14.73
C LYS A 202 39.98 13.12 15.51
#